data_AF-A0A1V5JXK4-F1
#
_entry.id   AF-A0A1V5JXK4-F1
#
_cell.length_a   1.000
_cell.length_b   1.000
_cell.length_c   1.000
_cell.angle_alpha   90.00
_cell.angle_beta   90.00
_cell.angle_gamma   90.00
#
_symmetry.space_group_name_H-M   'P 1'
#
loop_
_entity.id
_entity.type
_entity.pdbx_description
1 polymer ?
#
loop_
_entity_poly.entity_id
_entity_poly.type
_entity_poly.pdbx_seq_one_letter_code
_entity_poly.pdbx_strand_id
1 'polypeptide(L)'
;MKPLLTGGTGSRSHLETQPEEMPDKFEAGTMNTVGIAGLGAAVEFVASTGVGNIREHELALAAAFIEGAQAIDGVIVYGPGPHDARVPTVSVGLAGRDLARVAHQLDADYGVMVRPGLHCSPLAHQTAGTFPDGTLRFSFGYFNTRDEVDYALNALATVAMSSDE
;
A
#
# COMPACT_ATOMS: atom_id res chain seq x y z
N MET A 1 -21.86 -8.01 -20.24
CA MET A 1 -20.64 -7.97 -21.09
C MET A 1 -20.56 -9.31 -21.83
N LYS A 2 -20.42 -9.35 -23.17
CA LYS A 2 -20.27 -10.59 -23.94
C LYS A 2 -18.81 -10.68 -24.41
N PRO A 3 -18.05 -11.73 -24.06
CA PRO A 3 -16.65 -11.83 -24.47
C PRO A 3 -16.52 -11.89 -26.00
N LEU A 4 -15.42 -11.35 -26.54
CA LEU A 4 -15.11 -11.43 -27.97
C LEU A 4 -14.78 -12.87 -28.39
N LEU A 5 -14.07 -13.61 -27.52
CA LEU A 5 -13.70 -15.01 -27.67
C LEU A 5 -13.72 -15.70 -26.29
N THR A 6 -14.15 -16.96 -26.25
CA THR A 6 -14.08 -17.82 -25.06
C THR A 6 -13.63 -19.21 -25.47
N GLY A 7 -12.87 -19.89 -24.61
CA GLY A 7 -12.71 -21.35 -24.67
C GLY A 7 -13.61 -22.02 -23.63
N GLY A 8 -13.47 -23.34 -23.49
CA GLY A 8 -14.01 -24.08 -22.35
C GLY A 8 -13.20 -23.86 -21.06
N THR A 9 -13.60 -24.56 -20.01
CA THR A 9 -12.95 -24.54 -18.70
C THR A 9 -12.63 -25.96 -18.23
N GLY A 10 -11.81 -26.09 -17.20
CA GLY A 10 -11.41 -27.38 -16.64
C GLY A 10 -12.55 -28.16 -15.95
N SER A 11 -13.60 -27.47 -15.47
CA SER A 11 -14.72 -28.10 -14.76
C SER A 11 -15.66 -28.90 -15.67
N ARG A 12 -15.80 -28.48 -16.94
CA ARG A 12 -16.53 -29.18 -18.00
C ARG A 12 -15.63 -29.39 -19.21
N SER A 13 -14.55 -30.13 -18.99
CA SER A 13 -13.52 -30.42 -20.01
C SER A 13 -14.04 -31.15 -21.26
N HIS A 14 -15.25 -31.70 -21.23
CA HIS A 14 -15.92 -32.33 -22.36
C HIS A 14 -16.64 -31.34 -23.30
N LEU A 15 -16.71 -30.05 -22.94
CA LEU A 15 -17.33 -29.00 -23.75
C LEU A 15 -16.27 -28.03 -24.27
N GLU A 16 -16.36 -27.68 -25.54
CA GLU A 16 -15.51 -26.65 -26.16
C GLU A 16 -15.97 -25.21 -25.81
N THR A 17 -17.19 -25.09 -25.29
CA THR A 17 -17.82 -23.82 -24.93
C THR A 17 -17.76 -23.56 -23.43
N GLN A 18 -17.74 -22.27 -23.05
CA GLN A 18 -17.79 -21.89 -21.65
C GLN A 18 -19.12 -22.31 -21.00
N PRO A 19 -19.12 -22.87 -19.77
CA PRO A 19 -20.33 -23.17 -19.04
C PRO A 19 -21.14 -21.91 -18.73
N GLU A 20 -22.46 -22.06 -18.61
CA GLU A 20 -23.35 -20.97 -18.19
C GLU A 20 -23.57 -20.92 -16.66
N GLU A 21 -23.05 -21.92 -15.94
CA GLU A 21 -23.20 -22.07 -14.49
C GLU A 21 -22.20 -21.21 -13.72
N MET A 22 -22.63 -20.69 -12.58
CA MET A 22 -21.78 -19.89 -11.69
C MET A 22 -20.96 -20.81 -10.75
N PRO A 23 -19.70 -20.45 -10.42
CA PRO A 23 -18.94 -19.28 -10.90
C PRO A 23 -18.28 -19.49 -12.27
N ASP A 24 -18.22 -20.74 -12.74
CA ASP A 24 -17.47 -21.20 -13.92
C ASP A 24 -17.67 -20.35 -15.17
N LYS A 25 -18.87 -19.77 -15.37
CA LYS A 25 -19.16 -18.85 -16.47
C LYS A 25 -18.17 -17.69 -16.62
N PHE A 26 -17.51 -17.29 -15.53
CA PHE A 26 -16.50 -16.22 -15.52
C PHE A 26 -15.05 -16.71 -15.38
N GLU A 27 -14.83 -18.03 -15.33
CA GLU A 27 -13.55 -18.67 -15.04
C GLU A 27 -13.08 -19.52 -16.24
N ALA A 28 -12.70 -18.83 -17.31
CA ALA A 28 -12.25 -19.47 -18.54
C ALA A 28 -10.81 -20.02 -18.39
N GLY A 29 -10.59 -21.24 -18.88
CA GLY A 29 -9.29 -21.90 -18.83
C GLY A 29 -8.93 -22.48 -17.46
N THR A 30 -7.65 -22.80 -17.28
CA THR A 30 -7.14 -23.33 -16.01
C THR A 30 -6.93 -22.17 -15.04
N MET A 31 -7.57 -22.26 -13.87
CA MET A 31 -7.45 -21.24 -12.84
C MET A 31 -6.06 -21.21 -12.21
N ASN A 32 -5.68 -20.07 -11.64
CA ASN A 32 -4.46 -19.93 -10.84
C ASN A 32 -4.63 -20.65 -9.49
N THR A 33 -4.63 -21.98 -9.52
CA THR A 33 -4.91 -22.84 -8.36
C THR A 33 -3.96 -22.57 -7.19
N VAL A 34 -2.66 -22.36 -7.48
CA VAL A 34 -1.66 -22.03 -6.44
C VAL A 34 -1.93 -20.66 -5.82
N GLY A 35 -2.25 -19.64 -6.62
CA GLY A 35 -2.61 -18.32 -6.12
C GLY A 35 -3.90 -18.34 -5.29
N ILE A 36 -4.90 -19.12 -5.72
CA ILE A 36 -6.16 -19.30 -4.99
C ILE A 36 -5.93 -20.01 -3.66
N ALA A 37 -5.09 -21.06 -3.63
CA ALA A 37 -4.74 -21.75 -2.39
C ALA A 37 -4.00 -20.81 -1.41
N GLY A 38 -3.06 -20.00 -1.92
CA GLY A 38 -2.37 -18.98 -1.11
C GLY A 38 -3.32 -17.90 -0.57
N LEU A 39 -4.29 -17.45 -1.38
CA LEU A 39 -5.34 -16.55 -0.92
C LEU A 39 -6.22 -17.19 0.16
N GLY A 40 -6.55 -18.48 0.02
CA GLY A 40 -7.28 -19.24 1.04
C GLY A 40 -6.55 -19.22 2.39
N ALA A 41 -5.26 -19.55 2.40
CA ALA A 41 -4.43 -19.49 3.60
C ALA A 41 -4.33 -18.07 4.19
N ALA A 42 -4.25 -17.04 3.35
CA ALA A 42 -4.26 -15.64 3.81
C ALA A 42 -5.60 -15.24 4.44
N VAL A 43 -6.73 -15.70 3.90
CA VAL A 43 -8.06 -15.47 4.48
C VAL A 43 -8.19 -16.17 5.84
N GLU A 44 -7.70 -17.41 5.96
CA GLU A 44 -7.66 -18.14 7.23
C GLU A 44 -6.79 -17.41 8.27
N PHE A 45 -5.64 -16.87 7.87
CA PHE A 45 -4.80 -16.04 8.72
C PHE A 45 -5.52 -14.78 9.21
N VAL A 46 -6.17 -14.02 8.31
CA VAL A 46 -6.91 -12.81 8.69
C VAL A 46 -8.10 -13.14 9.60
N ALA A 47 -8.81 -14.24 9.32
CA ALA A 47 -9.95 -14.68 10.13
C ALA A 47 -9.53 -15.13 11.53
N SER A 48 -8.43 -15.87 11.66
CA SER A 48 -7.89 -16.34 12.95
C SER A 48 -7.23 -15.22 13.76
N THR A 49 -6.53 -14.29 13.10
CA THR A 49 -5.94 -13.10 13.73
C THR A 49 -7.01 -12.11 14.16
N GLY A 50 -8.06 -11.94 13.35
CA GLY A 50 -9.16 -11.01 13.56
C GLY A 50 -8.92 -9.65 12.91
N VAL A 51 -9.87 -9.21 12.07
CA VAL A 51 -9.82 -7.93 11.35
C VAL A 51 -9.72 -6.72 12.30
N GLY A 52 -10.37 -6.79 13.46
CA GLY A 52 -10.28 -5.75 14.50
C GLY A 52 -8.87 -5.60 15.05
N ASN A 53 -8.23 -6.72 15.43
CA ASN A 53 -6.87 -6.74 15.95
C ASN A 53 -5.85 -6.20 14.93
N ILE A 54 -5.99 -6.62 13.66
CA ILE A 54 -5.14 -6.12 12.57
C ILE A 54 -5.29 -4.60 12.43
N ARG A 55 -6.54 -4.12 12.38
CA ARG A 55 -6.84 -2.70 12.25
C ARG A 55 -6.28 -1.88 13.42
N GLU A 56 -6.47 -2.33 14.65
CA GLU A 56 -5.98 -1.63 15.85
C GLU A 56 -4.46 -1.51 15.85
N HIS A 57 -3.76 -2.60 15.53
CA HIS A 57 -2.30 -2.61 15.39
C HIS A 57 -1.80 -1.64 14.31
N GLU A 58 -2.33 -1.76 13.09
CA GLU A 58 -1.88 -0.93 11.97
C GLU A 58 -2.19 0.56 12.18
N LEU A 59 -3.33 0.90 12.79
CA LEU A 59 -3.66 2.28 13.14
C LEU A 59 -2.78 2.84 14.26
N ALA A 60 -2.39 2.02 15.24
CA ALA A 60 -1.46 2.44 16.28
C ALA A 60 -0.08 2.78 15.69
N LEU A 61 0.41 1.98 14.74
CA LEU A 61 1.66 2.26 14.00
C LEU A 61 1.55 3.55 13.18
N ALA A 62 0.45 3.72 12.44
CA ALA A 62 0.24 4.91 11.63
C ALA A 62 0.13 6.19 12.49
N ALA A 63 -0.53 6.11 13.65
CA ALA A 63 -0.64 7.23 14.59
C ALA A 63 0.75 7.64 15.11
N ALA A 64 1.54 6.67 15.59
CA ALA A 64 2.91 6.90 16.04
C ALA A 64 3.79 7.51 14.94
N PHE A 65 3.67 7.02 13.71
CA PHE A 65 4.40 7.57 12.57
C PHE A 65 3.96 9.02 12.25
N ILE A 66 2.65 9.31 12.26
CA ILE A 66 2.16 10.68 11.99
C ILE A 66 2.69 11.65 13.04
N GLU A 67 2.57 11.31 14.32
CA GLU A 67 3.04 12.15 15.43
C GLU A 67 4.55 12.42 15.32
N GLY A 68 5.34 11.39 15.02
CA GLY A 68 6.78 11.55 14.80
C GLY A 68 7.12 12.36 13.56
N ALA A 69 6.45 12.11 12.43
CA ALA A 69 6.70 12.78 11.16
C ALA A 69 6.35 14.27 11.22
N GLN A 70 5.29 14.64 11.95
CA GLN A 70 4.90 16.04 12.18
C GLN A 70 5.93 16.83 13.00
N ALA A 71 6.79 16.15 13.77
CA ALA A 71 7.85 16.77 14.55
C ALA A 71 9.17 16.94 13.75
N ILE A 72 9.25 16.44 12.52
CA ILE A 72 10.45 16.54 11.67
C ILE A 72 10.38 17.84 10.86
N ASP A 73 11.37 18.71 11.03
CA ASP A 73 11.47 19.94 10.25
C ASP A 73 11.57 19.65 8.74
N GLY A 74 10.77 20.38 7.95
CA GLY A 74 10.72 20.23 6.49
C GLY A 74 9.84 19.08 5.98
N VAL A 75 9.30 18.24 6.88
CA VAL A 75 8.35 17.19 6.55
C VAL A 75 6.91 17.72 6.65
N ILE A 76 6.10 17.46 5.62
CA ILE A 76 4.69 17.79 5.56
C ILE A 76 3.89 16.50 5.54
N VAL A 77 3.00 16.30 6.51
CA VAL A 77 2.08 15.15 6.55
C VAL A 77 0.73 15.55 5.93
N TYR A 78 0.25 14.76 4.97
CA TYR A 78 -1.01 15.00 4.28
C TYR A 78 -2.13 14.07 4.78
N GLY A 79 -3.35 14.62 4.85
CA GLY A 79 -4.57 13.90 5.20
C GLY A 79 -5.00 14.08 6.66
N PRO A 80 -5.90 13.20 7.17
CA PRO A 80 -6.40 13.26 8.54
C PRO A 80 -5.31 13.02 9.58
N GLY A 81 -5.52 13.54 10.79
CA GLY A 81 -4.59 13.42 11.92
C GLY A 81 -4.45 12.00 12.48
N PRO A 82 -3.57 11.79 13.48
CA PRO A 82 -3.18 10.46 13.95
C PRO A 82 -4.34 9.63 14.53
N HIS A 83 -5.40 10.28 15.04
CA HIS A 83 -6.55 9.61 15.66
C HIS A 83 -7.87 9.82 14.90
N ASP A 84 -7.81 10.41 13.71
CA ASP A 84 -8.98 10.57 12.84
C ASP A 84 -9.30 9.28 12.09
N ALA A 85 -10.51 9.21 11.51
CA ALA A 85 -10.91 8.11 10.66
C ALA A 85 -10.00 8.00 9.41
N ARG A 86 -9.11 6.99 9.41
CA ARG A 86 -8.15 6.75 8.32
C ARG A 86 -7.83 5.27 8.14
N VAL A 87 -7.06 4.98 7.10
CA VAL A 87 -6.35 3.71 6.87
C VAL A 87 -4.87 3.88 7.25
N PRO A 88 -4.09 2.81 7.49
CA PRO A 88 -2.70 2.90 7.97
C PRO A 88 -1.68 3.31 6.88
N THR A 89 -2.09 4.23 6.00
CA THR A 89 -1.29 4.79 4.92
C THR A 89 -1.07 6.27 5.20
N VAL A 90 0.17 6.74 5.13
CA VAL A 90 0.56 8.12 5.43
C VAL A 90 1.31 8.70 4.25
N SER A 91 0.80 9.82 3.72
CA SER A 91 1.45 10.58 2.67
C SER A 91 2.29 11.70 3.28
N VAL A 92 3.55 11.77 2.87
CA VAL A 92 4.56 12.73 3.34
C VAL A 92 5.17 13.47 2.16
N GLY A 93 5.37 14.78 2.30
CA GLY A 93 6.15 15.60 1.37
C GLY A 93 7.36 16.20 2.07
N LEU A 94 8.38 16.52 1.27
CA LEU A 94 9.53 17.31 1.68
C LEU A 94 9.66 18.48 0.71
N ALA A 95 9.47 19.70 1.19
CA ALA A 95 9.40 20.87 0.33
C ALA A 95 10.72 21.08 -0.43
N GLY A 96 10.63 21.25 -1.76
CA GLY A 96 11.79 21.50 -2.62
C GLY A 96 12.70 20.30 -2.88
N ARG A 97 12.32 19.09 -2.47
CA ARG A 97 13.10 17.85 -2.67
C ARG A 97 12.48 17.00 -3.78
N ASP A 98 13.32 16.32 -4.56
CA ASP A 98 12.87 15.26 -5.46
C ASP A 98 12.52 14.00 -4.65
N LEU A 99 11.23 13.71 -4.54
CA LEU A 99 10.75 12.58 -3.74
C LEU A 99 11.16 11.22 -4.31
N ALA A 100 11.44 11.08 -5.60
CA ALA A 100 11.96 9.84 -6.16
C ALA A 100 13.39 9.58 -5.67
N ARG A 101 14.21 10.63 -5.61
CA ARG A 101 15.57 10.56 -5.04
C ARG A 101 15.53 10.28 -3.54
N VAL A 102 14.65 10.95 -2.79
CA VAL A 102 14.48 10.69 -1.35
C VAL A 102 14.06 9.24 -1.10
N ALA A 103 13.12 8.70 -1.86
CA ALA A 103 12.72 7.29 -1.75
C ALA A 103 13.88 6.33 -2.04
N HIS A 104 14.68 6.63 -3.08
CA HIS A 104 15.86 5.83 -3.40
C HIS A 104 16.91 5.87 -2.28
N GLN A 105 17.15 7.03 -1.69
CA GLN A 105 18.09 7.18 -0.58
C GLN A 105 17.64 6.42 0.67
N LEU A 106 16.34 6.52 1.02
CA LEU A 106 15.77 5.74 2.13
C LEU A 106 15.95 4.23 1.95
N ASP A 107 15.77 3.73 0.72
CA ASP A 107 15.99 2.32 0.40
C ASP A 107 17.48 1.93 0.45
N ALA A 108 18.34 2.68 -0.25
CA ALA A 108 19.75 2.35 -0.41
C ALA A 108 20.56 2.45 0.90
N ASP A 109 20.33 3.50 1.69
CA ASP A 109 21.14 3.80 2.87
C ASP A 109 20.56 3.18 4.15
N TYR A 110 19.23 3.02 4.21
CA TYR A 110 18.53 2.61 5.43
C TYR A 110 17.68 1.34 5.28
N GLY A 111 17.45 0.85 4.05
CA GLY A 111 16.54 -0.27 3.80
C GLY A 111 15.06 0.07 4.02
N VAL A 112 14.71 1.37 4.01
CA VAL A 112 13.33 1.84 4.23
C VAL A 112 12.63 2.00 2.88
N MET A 113 11.83 1.00 2.52
CA MET A 113 11.11 0.97 1.25
C MET A 113 9.81 1.79 1.30
N VAL A 114 9.72 2.83 0.48
CA VAL A 114 8.53 3.69 0.35
C VAL A 114 8.15 3.89 -1.11
N ARG A 115 6.93 4.37 -1.36
CA ARG A 115 6.47 4.65 -2.73
C ARG A 115 6.39 6.17 -2.98
N PRO A 116 7.18 6.74 -3.91
CA PRO A 116 7.00 8.12 -4.36
C PRO A 116 5.94 8.23 -5.47
N GLY A 117 5.43 9.44 -5.69
CA GLY A 117 4.61 9.80 -6.85
C GLY A 117 3.13 10.00 -6.56
N LEU A 118 2.31 9.81 -7.60
CA LEU A 118 0.87 10.11 -7.60
C LEU A 118 -0.04 8.96 -7.12
N HIS A 119 0.52 7.79 -6.82
CA HIS A 119 -0.21 6.62 -6.29
C HIS A 119 -1.45 6.21 -7.10
N CYS A 120 -1.39 6.38 -8.43
CA CYS A 120 -2.53 6.16 -9.34
C CYS A 120 -3.77 7.03 -9.02
N SER A 121 -3.57 8.17 -8.35
CA SER A 121 -4.62 9.03 -7.81
C SER A 121 -4.43 10.52 -8.15
N PRO A 122 -4.24 10.89 -9.42
CA PRO A 122 -3.87 12.26 -9.82
C PRO A 122 -4.85 13.34 -9.33
N LEU A 123 -6.16 13.05 -9.31
CA LEU A 123 -7.17 14.00 -8.81
C LEU A 123 -7.04 14.24 -7.30
N ALA A 124 -6.72 13.22 -6.51
CA ALA A 124 -6.50 13.38 -5.07
C ALA A 124 -5.27 14.26 -4.80
N HIS A 125 -4.20 14.09 -5.60
CA HIS A 125 -3.02 14.94 -5.52
C HIS A 125 -3.27 16.39 -5.94
N GLN A 126 -4.13 16.62 -6.94
CA GLN A 126 -4.59 17.97 -7.29
C GLN A 126 -5.35 18.62 -6.14
N THR A 127 -6.28 17.89 -5.51
CA THR A 127 -7.01 18.38 -4.33
C THR A 127 -6.08 18.67 -3.14
N ALA A 128 -5.08 17.83 -2.92
CA ALA A 128 -4.11 17.99 -1.84
C ALA A 128 -2.99 19.02 -2.15
N GLY A 129 -2.97 19.59 -3.36
CA GLY A 129 -1.93 20.56 -3.77
C GLY A 129 -0.54 19.95 -3.97
N THR A 130 -0.46 18.65 -4.25
CA THR A 130 0.81 17.91 -4.45
C THR A 130 1.04 17.48 -5.90
N PHE A 131 0.13 17.76 -6.81
CA PHE A 131 0.34 17.54 -8.24
C PHE A 131 1.31 18.57 -8.83
N PRO A 132 2.23 18.21 -9.75
CA PRO A 132 2.36 16.91 -10.43
C PRO A 132 3.27 15.89 -9.73
N ASP A 133 4.02 16.30 -8.70
CA ASP A 133 5.13 15.51 -8.15
C ASP A 133 4.66 14.37 -7.24
N GLY A 134 3.59 14.61 -6.48
CA GLY A 134 2.97 13.66 -5.58
C GLY A 134 3.55 13.68 -4.17
N THR A 135 3.60 12.52 -3.51
CA THR A 135 4.10 12.37 -2.13
C THR A 135 4.90 11.08 -1.97
N LEU A 136 5.68 10.98 -0.90
CA LEU A 136 6.14 9.70 -0.36
C LEU A 136 5.00 9.05 0.41
N ARG A 137 4.75 7.77 0.16
CA ARG A 137 3.71 7.01 0.86
C ARG A 137 4.35 5.92 1.71
N PHE A 138 4.15 6.06 3.02
CA PHE A 138 4.40 5.02 4.01
C PHE A 138 3.10 4.23 4.21
N SER A 139 3.17 2.91 4.26
CA SER A 139 2.00 2.03 4.36
C SER A 139 2.32 0.91 5.35
N PHE A 140 1.66 0.92 6.50
CA PHE A 140 1.91 -0.05 7.58
C PHE A 140 0.95 -1.22 7.46
N GLY A 141 1.50 -2.43 7.46
CA GLY A 141 0.75 -3.67 7.50
C GLY A 141 0.90 -4.39 8.84
N TYR A 142 0.12 -5.45 9.04
CA TYR A 142 0.11 -6.25 10.27
C TYR A 142 1.50 -6.71 10.75
N PHE A 143 2.41 -7.02 9.84
CA PHE A 143 3.75 -7.52 10.18
C PHE A 143 4.74 -6.42 10.56
N ASN A 144 4.39 -5.15 10.36
CA ASN A 144 5.26 -4.06 10.80
C ASN A 144 5.28 -3.95 12.32
N THR A 145 6.37 -3.38 12.83
CA THR A 145 6.55 -3.20 14.28
C THR A 145 6.72 -1.74 14.66
N ARG A 146 6.58 -1.45 15.95
CA ARG A 146 6.84 -0.11 16.48
C ARG A 146 8.31 0.30 16.28
N ASP A 147 9.24 -0.63 16.46
CA ASP A 147 10.66 -0.37 16.26
C ASP A 147 10.98 -0.01 14.81
N GLU A 148 10.31 -0.65 13.84
CA GLU A 148 10.43 -0.28 12.42
C GLU A 148 9.85 1.12 12.13
N VAL A 149 8.77 1.52 12.79
CA VAL A 149 8.22 2.88 12.69
C VAL A 149 9.22 3.90 13.21
N ASP A 150 9.77 3.67 14.41
CA ASP A 150 10.74 4.57 15.03
C ASP A 150 12.03 4.64 14.19
N TYR A 151 12.49 3.53 13.64
CA TYR A 151 13.62 3.47 12.72
C TYR A 151 13.35 4.27 11.43
N ALA A 152 12.18 4.09 10.82
CA ALA A 152 11.79 4.82 9.60
C ALA A 152 11.69 6.34 9.84
N LEU A 153 11.21 6.76 11.01
CA LEU A 153 11.18 8.16 11.42
C LEU A 153 12.59 8.75 11.54
N ASN A 154 13.52 8.04 12.18
CA ASN A 154 14.91 8.49 12.30
C ASN A 154 15.61 8.60 10.92
N ALA A 155 15.38 7.62 10.05
CA ALA A 155 15.89 7.67 8.68
C ALA A 155 15.30 8.85 7.90
N LEU A 156 13.98 9.06 7.98
CA LEU A 156 13.29 10.18 7.36
C LEU A 156 13.81 11.53 7.87
N ALA A 157 14.02 11.68 9.18
CA ALA A 157 14.59 12.90 9.76
C ALA A 157 15.99 13.18 9.22
N THR A 158 16.84 12.15 9.17
CA THR A 158 18.21 12.27 8.66
C THR A 158 18.22 12.69 7.20
N VAL A 159 17.41 12.05 6.37
CA VAL A 159 17.28 12.38 4.95
C VAL A 159 16.65 13.77 4.77
N ALA A 160 15.68 14.17 5.59
CA ALA A 160 15.08 15.50 5.52
C ALA A 160 16.10 16.62 5.78
N MET A 161 17.06 16.38 6.69
CA MET A 161 18.12 17.34 7.03
C MET A 161 19.32 17.33 6.07
N SER A 162 19.54 16.27 5.31
CA SER A 162 20.63 16.23 4.33
C SER A 162 20.32 17.13 3.14
N SER A 163 21.27 17.98 2.75
CA SER A 163 21.21 18.74 1.49
C SER A 163 21.29 17.80 0.30
N ASP A 164 20.52 18.07 -0.76
CA ASP A 164 20.66 17.38 -2.04
C ASP A 164 22.04 17.74 -2.63
N GLU A 165 23.01 16.81 -2.58
CA GLU A 165 24.27 16.91 -3.35
C GLU A 165 24.04 16.80 -4.85
#